data_AF-A0A2V9B710-F1
#
_entry.id   AF-A0A2V9B710-F1
#
_cell.length_a   1.000
_cell.length_b   1.000
_cell.length_c   1.000
_cell.angle_alpha   90.00
_cell.angle_beta   90.00
_cell.angle_gamma   90.00
#
_symmetry.space_group_name_H-M   'P 1'
#
loop_
_entity.id
_entity.type
_entity.pdbx_description
1 polymer ?
#
loop_
_entity_poly.entity_id
_entity_poly.type
_entity_poly.pdbx_seq_one_letter_code
_entity_poly.pdbx_strand_id
1 'polypeptide(L)'
;MFRPGFSDVKEPLPPRNAHPNHNGGPAPSKKPAPPEITHAENFYWIKQMQSRTPMAVVLEDGETLHGIVEWYDHDCIKLTRQGSPNLMIFKRTIKYVYKEGDGDE
;
A
#
# COMPACT_ATOMS: atom_id res chain seq x y z
N MET A 1 59.64 0.80 12.30
CA MET A 1 60.18 0.24 13.55
C MET A 1 59.27 0.63 14.70
N PHE A 2 58.75 -0.38 15.42
CA PHE A 2 58.39 -0.43 16.85
C PHE A 2 57.35 0.53 17.49
N ARG A 3 56.30 -0.08 18.06
CA ARG A 3 55.51 0.33 19.26
C ARG A 3 56.35 0.09 20.53
N PRO A 4 56.19 0.75 21.71
CA PRO A 4 55.00 0.72 22.61
C PRO A 4 54.80 2.02 23.44
N GLY A 5 53.87 2.22 24.40
CA GLY A 5 52.93 1.38 25.16
C GLY A 5 51.85 2.28 25.82
N PHE A 6 50.63 1.78 26.02
CA PHE A 6 50.07 1.25 27.28
C PHE A 6 49.99 2.21 28.46
N SER A 7 48.76 2.57 28.83
CA SER A 7 48.34 2.73 30.23
C SER A 7 46.87 2.35 30.35
N ASP A 8 46.66 1.17 30.96
CA ASP A 8 45.42 0.73 31.60
C ASP A 8 44.95 1.74 32.64
N VAL A 9 43.66 2.09 32.64
CA VAL A 9 42.87 2.18 33.89
C VAL A 9 41.45 1.69 33.60
N LYS A 10 41.21 0.41 33.87
CA LYS A 10 39.87 -0.18 33.97
C LYS A 10 39.48 -0.22 35.45
N GLU A 11 38.58 0.67 35.86
CA GLU A 11 37.95 0.60 37.19
C GLU A 11 36.93 -0.57 37.23
N PRO A 12 36.95 -1.44 38.26
CA PRO A 12 36.00 -2.53 38.39
C PRO A 12 34.74 -2.08 39.17
N LEU A 13 33.58 -2.16 38.53
CA LEU A 13 32.28 -2.09 39.20
C LEU A 13 31.93 -3.44 39.88
N PRO A 14 31.22 -3.43 41.02
CA PRO A 14 31.03 -4.61 41.87
C PRO A 14 30.03 -5.63 41.28
N PRO A 15 30.13 -6.92 41.63
CA PRO A 15 29.15 -7.92 41.20
C PRO A 15 27.93 -7.87 42.13
N ARG A 16 26.72 -7.77 41.55
CA ARG A 16 25.49 -8.12 42.29
C ARG A 16 24.56 -8.95 41.41
N ASN A 17 24.63 -10.24 41.73
CA ASN A 17 23.57 -11.23 41.75
C ASN A 17 22.97 -11.68 40.40
N ALA A 18 23.39 -12.89 40.04
CA ALA A 18 22.72 -13.78 39.13
C ALA A 18 21.25 -14.01 39.52
N HIS A 19 20.35 -13.73 38.59
CA HIS A 19 19.10 -14.46 38.43
C HIS A 19 19.01 -14.87 36.95
N PRO A 20 19.21 -16.15 36.59
CA PRO A 20 18.93 -16.60 35.24
C PRO A 20 17.44 -16.94 35.17
N ASN A 21 16.59 -15.98 34.82
CA ASN A 21 15.28 -16.34 34.30
C ASN A 21 15.45 -16.68 32.81
N HIS A 22 15.61 -17.98 32.54
CA HIS A 22 15.59 -18.55 31.20
C HIS A 22 14.16 -18.45 30.64
N ASN A 23 13.86 -17.38 29.89
CA ASN A 23 12.81 -17.43 28.89
C ASN A 23 12.94 -16.33 27.80
N GLY A 24 14.17 -16.11 27.32
CA GLY A 24 14.47 -15.19 26.23
C GLY A 24 14.34 -15.85 24.86
N GLY A 25 13.12 -16.20 24.45
CA GLY A 25 12.84 -16.39 23.01
C GLY A 25 13.05 -15.05 22.27
N PRO A 26 13.51 -15.05 21.01
CA PRO A 26 13.72 -13.81 20.28
C PRO A 26 12.39 -13.07 20.16
N ALA A 27 12.33 -11.86 20.72
CA ALA A 27 11.16 -11.00 20.60
C ALA A 27 10.85 -10.84 19.10
N PRO A 28 9.62 -11.14 18.64
CA PRO A 28 9.27 -10.99 17.25
C PRO A 28 9.44 -9.51 16.89
N SER A 29 10.37 -9.24 15.98
CA SER A 29 10.54 -7.95 15.33
C SER A 29 9.16 -7.48 14.87
N LYS A 30 8.59 -6.50 15.57
CA LYS A 30 7.35 -5.86 15.16
C LYS A 30 7.69 -5.09 13.90
N LYS A 31 7.38 -5.69 12.74
CA LYS A 31 7.44 -4.99 11.46
C LYS A 31 6.66 -3.68 11.65
N PRO A 32 7.24 -2.52 11.33
CA PRO A 32 6.52 -1.26 11.41
C PRO A 32 5.24 -1.37 10.59
N ALA A 33 4.15 -0.75 11.08
CA ALA A 33 2.89 -0.73 10.37
C ALA A 33 3.10 -0.17 8.95
N PRO A 34 2.38 -0.68 7.93
CA PRO A 34 2.44 -0.12 6.59
C PRO A 34 2.18 1.39 6.63
N PRO A 35 2.93 2.19 5.85
CA PRO A 35 2.65 3.62 5.73
C PRO A 35 1.18 3.84 5.34
N GLU A 36 0.54 4.87 5.89
CA GLU A 36 -0.83 5.23 5.49
C GLU A 36 -0.92 5.56 3.99
N ILE A 37 0.16 6.10 3.41
CA ILE A 37 0.26 6.40 1.98
C ILE A 37 1.03 5.27 1.28
N THR A 38 0.29 4.36 0.65
CA THR A 38 0.86 3.21 -0.08
C THR A 38 0.96 3.42 -1.59
N HIS A 39 0.40 4.52 -2.11
CA HIS A 39 0.26 4.82 -3.55
C HIS A 39 -0.49 3.75 -4.37
N ALA A 40 -1.07 2.73 -3.74
CA ALA A 40 -1.70 1.59 -4.41
C ALA A 40 -2.82 2.00 -5.37
N GLU A 41 -3.64 2.99 -4.98
CA GLU A 41 -4.70 3.52 -5.84
C GLU A 41 -4.14 4.15 -7.13
N ASN A 42 -3.09 4.96 -7.01
CA ASN A 42 -2.44 5.60 -8.14
C ASN A 42 -1.89 4.55 -9.12
N PHE A 43 -1.18 3.55 -8.59
CA PHE A 43 -0.67 2.44 -9.40
C PHE A 43 -1.79 1.66 -10.09
N TYR A 44 -2.91 1.43 -9.41
CA TYR A 44 -4.07 0.78 -10.00
C TYR A 44 -4.59 1.59 -11.19
N TRP A 45 -4.92 2.87 -11.01
CA TRP A 45 -5.48 3.69 -12.10
C TRP A 45 -4.53 3.84 -13.29
N ILE A 46 -3.26 4.14 -13.04
CA ILE A 46 -2.26 4.26 -14.11
C ILE A 46 -2.20 2.97 -14.92
N LYS A 47 -2.16 1.80 -14.25
CA LYS A 47 -2.11 0.51 -14.93
C LYS A 47 -3.32 0.30 -15.83
N GLN A 48 -4.54 0.52 -15.32
CA GLN A 48 -5.77 0.30 -16.08
C GLN A 48 -5.91 1.26 -17.28
N MET A 49 -5.48 2.53 -17.12
CA MET A 49 -5.47 3.51 -18.20
C MET A 49 -4.47 3.14 -19.31
N GLN A 50 -3.25 2.72 -18.94
CA GLN A 50 -2.21 2.34 -19.91
C GLN A 50 -2.60 1.13 -20.74
N SER A 51 -3.18 0.11 -20.10
CA SER A 51 -3.66 -1.09 -20.79
C SER A 51 -5.00 -0.89 -21.50
N ARG A 52 -5.65 0.28 -21.34
CA ARG A 52 -7.04 0.53 -21.75
C ARG A 52 -7.94 -0.63 -21.36
N THR A 53 -7.81 -1.08 -20.11
CA THR A 53 -8.57 -2.23 -19.62
C THR A 53 -10.05 -1.87 -19.58
N PRO A 54 -10.93 -2.72 -20.12
CA PRO A 54 -12.36 -2.59 -19.93
C PRO A 54 -12.72 -2.71 -18.44
N MET A 55 -13.43 -1.72 -17.91
CA MET A 55 -13.76 -1.58 -16.50
C MET A 55 -15.28 -1.47 -16.34
N ALA A 56 -15.77 -2.05 -15.25
CA ALA A 56 -17.12 -1.85 -14.76
C ALA A 56 -17.09 -1.01 -13.48
N VAL A 57 -17.82 0.10 -13.47
CA VAL A 57 -17.94 1.04 -12.36
C VAL A 57 -19.33 0.87 -11.76
N VAL A 58 -19.42 0.36 -10.53
CA VAL A 58 -20.69 0.21 -9.82
C VAL A 58 -20.91 1.43 -8.95
N LEU A 59 -22.03 2.11 -9.15
CA LEU A 59 -22.42 3.28 -8.40
C LEU A 59 -23.13 2.90 -7.08
N GLU A 60 -23.27 3.86 -6.17
CA GLU A 60 -23.92 3.64 -4.87
C GLU A 60 -25.40 3.22 -4.98
N ASP A 61 -26.09 3.65 -6.03
CA ASP A 61 -27.48 3.28 -6.33
C ASP A 61 -27.62 1.89 -6.98
N GLY A 62 -26.49 1.24 -7.31
CA GLY A 62 -26.45 -0.06 -7.96
C GLY A 62 -26.40 -0.01 -9.49
N GLU A 63 -26.38 1.17 -10.13
CA GLU A 63 -26.14 1.28 -11.56
C GLU A 63 -24.69 0.84 -11.89
N THR A 64 -24.53 0.04 -12.95
CA THR A 64 -23.21 -0.39 -13.44
C THR A 64 -22.91 0.27 -14.78
N LEU A 65 -21.81 1.02 -14.83
CA LEU A 65 -21.32 1.69 -16.03
C LEU A 65 -20.11 0.95 -16.59
N HIS A 66 -20.15 0.63 -17.87
CA HIS A 66 -19.08 -0.11 -18.56
C HIS A 66 -18.30 0.81 -19.50
N GLY A 67 -16.98 0.72 -19.48
CA GLY A 67 -16.13 1.50 -20.40
C GLY A 67 -14.65 1.47 -20.06
N ILE A 68 -13.89 2.34 -20.74
CA ILE A 68 -12.47 2.54 -20.50
C ILE A 68 -12.27 3.78 -19.63
N VAL A 69 -11.52 3.65 -18.54
CA VAL A 69 -11.07 4.81 -17.77
C VAL A 69 -9.93 5.47 -18.54
N GLU A 70 -10.15 6.68 -19.05
CA GLU A 70 -9.15 7.44 -19.83
C GLU A 70 -8.33 8.40 -18.98
N TRP A 71 -8.89 8.84 -17.85
CA TRP A 71 -8.27 9.81 -16.97
C TRP A 71 -8.78 9.64 -15.53
N TYR A 72 -7.92 9.93 -14.56
CA TYR A 72 -8.24 9.95 -13.14
C TYR A 72 -7.74 11.24 -12.51
N ASP A 73 -8.46 11.71 -11.50
CA ASP A 73 -8.05 12.76 -10.57
C ASP A 73 -8.17 12.26 -9.13
N HIS A 74 -7.95 13.16 -8.17
CA HIS A 74 -8.30 12.98 -6.78
C HIS A 74 -9.78 12.62 -6.59
N ASP A 75 -10.71 13.42 -7.15
CA ASP A 75 -12.14 13.33 -6.82
C ASP A 75 -12.99 12.64 -7.89
N CYS A 76 -12.46 12.41 -9.09
CA CYS A 76 -13.26 11.92 -10.21
C CYS A 76 -12.45 11.12 -11.23
N ILE A 77 -13.16 10.43 -12.10
CA ILE A 77 -12.61 9.69 -13.24
C ILE A 77 -13.39 10.01 -14.52
N LYS A 78 -12.73 9.93 -15.67
CA LYS A 78 -13.38 10.01 -16.99
C LYS A 78 -13.54 8.61 -17.57
N LEU A 79 -14.78 8.20 -17.78
CA LEU A 79 -15.15 6.92 -18.39
C LEU A 79 -15.61 7.14 -19.84
N THR A 80 -14.91 6.55 -20.79
CA THR A 80 -15.30 6.51 -22.20
C THR A 80 -16.09 5.24 -22.47
N ARG A 81 -17.33 5.40 -22.93
CA ARG A 81 -18.28 4.30 -23.15
C ARG A 81 -18.45 4.03 -24.65
N GLN A 82 -18.59 2.77 -25.03
CA GLN A 82 -18.81 2.41 -26.43
C GLN A 82 -20.26 2.70 -26.83
N GLY A 83 -20.45 3.49 -27.89
CA GLY A 83 -21.80 3.82 -28.40
C GLY A 83 -22.63 4.72 -27.47
N SER A 84 -22.03 5.30 -26.44
CA SER A 84 -22.68 6.20 -25.48
C SER A 84 -21.78 7.40 -25.15
N PRO A 85 -22.33 8.52 -24.66
CA PRO A 85 -21.52 9.67 -24.26
C PRO A 85 -20.53 9.34 -23.14
N ASN A 86 -19.39 10.02 -23.16
CA ASN A 86 -18.38 9.94 -22.10
C ASN A 86 -18.93 10.55 -20.80
N LEU A 87 -18.55 9.96 -19.68
CA LEU A 87 -18.98 10.40 -18.36
C LEU A 87 -17.78 10.85 -17.53
N MET A 88 -18.01 11.88 -16.73
CA MET A 88 -17.14 12.26 -15.62
C MET A 88 -17.85 11.83 -14.34
N ILE A 89 -17.27 10.88 -13.62
CA ILE A 89 -17.89 10.23 -12.46
C ILE A 89 -17.11 10.66 -11.23
N PHE A 90 -17.80 11.21 -10.22
CA PHE A 90 -17.17 11.53 -8.95
C PHE A 90 -16.95 10.26 -8.14
N LYS A 91 -15.76 10.08 -7.56
CA LYS A 91 -15.43 8.88 -6.76
C LYS A 91 -16.35 8.68 -5.57
N ARG A 92 -16.89 9.78 -5.00
CA ARG A 92 -17.87 9.72 -3.90
C ARG A 92 -19.17 8.98 -4.25
N THR A 93 -19.49 8.79 -5.54
CA THR A 93 -20.68 8.06 -5.97
C THR A 93 -20.36 6.64 -6.45
N ILE A 94 -19.08 6.25 -6.40
CA ILE A 94 -18.61 4.93 -6.82
C ILE A 94 -18.58 4.02 -5.59
N LYS A 95 -19.32 2.91 -5.68
CA LYS A 95 -19.31 1.87 -4.66
C LYS A 95 -18.06 0.99 -4.78
N TYR A 96 -17.80 0.47 -5.97
CA TYR A 96 -16.58 -0.28 -6.30
C TYR A 96 -16.37 -0.33 -7.81
N VAL A 97 -15.17 -0.76 -8.21
CA VAL A 97 -14.77 -0.89 -9.61
C VAL A 97 -14.07 -2.22 -9.82
N TYR A 98 -14.32 -2.89 -10.93
CA TYR A 98 -13.69 -4.16 -11.28
C TYR A 98 -13.35 -4.21 -12.78
N LYS A 99 -12.42 -5.11 -13.13
CA LYS A 99 -12.09 -5.37 -14.53
C LYS A 99 -13.23 -6.15 -15.16
N GLU A 100 -13.69 -5.72 -16.32
CA GLU A 100 -14.72 -6.45 -17.06
C GLU A 100 -14.17 -7.83 -17.46
N GLY A 101 -14.89 -8.90 -17.13
CA GLY A 101 -14.45 -10.30 -17.26
C GLY A 101 -13.95 -10.97 -15.97
N ASP A 102 -13.73 -10.22 -14.89
CA ASP A 102 -13.44 -10.81 -13.56
C ASP A 102 -14.72 -11.04 -12.72
N GLY A 103 -15.89 -10.65 -13.21
CA GLY A 103 -17.16 -10.63 -12.46
C GLY A 103 -18.20 -11.68 -12.85
N ASP A 104 -17.89 -12.58 -13.79
CA ASP A 104 -18.79 -13.64 -14.28
C ASP A 104 -18.48 -14.99 -13.60
N GLU A 105 -18.54 -15.04 -12.26
CA GLU A 105 -18.51 -16.28 -11.47
C GLU A 105 -19.80 -16.49 -10.68
#